data_AF-A0A7H8JRT7-F1
#
_entry.id   AF-A0A7H8JRT7-F1
#
_cell.length_a   1.000
_cell.length_b   1.000
_cell.length_c   1.000
_cell.angle_alpha   90.00
_cell.angle_beta   90.00
_cell.angle_gamma   90.00
#
_symmetry.space_group_name_H-M   'P 1'
#
loop_
_entity.id
_entity.type
_entity.pdbx_description
1 polymer ?
#
loop_
_entity_poly.entity_id
_entity_poly.type
_entity_poly.pdbx_seq_one_letter_code
_entity_poly.pdbx_strand_id
1 'polypeptide(L)'
;MSIGTLLLAAAVFAWLVWGSRPGRAGRSAAARARQLRTPLVRLAELVGIQTVRGRQAAQAAQFAAGAEGERRTGRLLAVLRPLGWTVLHDLALPTGRANVDHLVVSPRGVAIAVDTKRWDARCRVRIVRGRLLHGDLDVTDRLRGLRHETATVSRVLGVPVISLVVMHGAPVDGGELIFDGIRIVPADSAVPVLRSIARRHRGHGRDLGSRAARALKPYGRN
;
A
#
# COMPACT_ATOMS: atom_id res chain seq x y z
N MET A 1 36.35 11.85 38.57
CA MET A 1 35.37 10.73 38.47
C MET A 1 35.37 10.22 37.05
N SER A 2 35.67 8.94 36.87
CA SER A 2 36.21 8.34 35.63
C SER A 2 35.13 7.94 34.60
N ILE A 3 35.49 8.08 33.32
CA ILE A 3 34.73 7.83 32.08
C ILE A 3 34.07 6.42 32.03
N GLY A 4 34.54 5.47 32.83
CA GLY A 4 34.00 4.10 32.90
C GLY A 4 32.57 3.98 33.46
N THR A 5 32.07 4.94 34.24
CA THR A 5 30.70 4.89 34.79
C THR A 5 29.62 5.35 33.79
N LEU A 6 29.99 6.14 32.78
CA LEU A 6 29.07 6.64 31.75
C LEU A 6 28.73 5.57 30.70
N LEU A 7 29.64 4.63 30.41
CA LEU A 7 29.39 3.55 29.46
C LEU A 7 28.46 2.46 30.03
N LEU A 8 28.52 2.21 31.34
CA LEU A 8 27.60 1.30 32.03
C LEU A 8 26.16 1.87 32.12
N ALA A 9 26.01 3.19 32.30
CA ALA A 9 24.70 3.85 32.30
C ALA A 9 24.04 3.87 30.90
N ALA A 10 24.84 4.03 29.83
CA ALA A 10 24.35 4.00 28.45
C ALA A 10 23.91 2.59 28.00
N ALA A 11 24.59 1.55 28.46
CA ALA A 11 24.23 0.16 28.16
C ALA A 11 22.93 -0.29 28.86
N VAL A 12 22.70 0.16 30.11
CA VAL A 12 21.45 -0.09 30.85
C VAL A 12 20.29 0.72 30.25
N PHE A 13 20.54 1.95 29.79
CA PHE A 13 19.54 2.75 29.08
C PHE A 13 19.16 2.12 27.73
N ALA A 14 20.13 1.62 26.96
CA ALA A 14 19.86 0.90 25.72
C ALA A 14 19.07 -0.41 25.95
N TRP A 15 19.32 -1.14 27.04
CA TRP A 15 18.56 -2.34 27.40
C TRP A 15 17.13 -2.03 27.88
N LEU A 16 16.95 -0.97 28.67
CA LEU A 16 15.63 -0.48 29.08
C LEU A 16 14.82 0.12 27.92
N VAL A 17 15.49 0.70 26.91
CA VAL A 17 14.86 1.29 25.72
C VAL A 17 14.60 0.25 24.62
N TRP A 18 15.36 -0.84 24.54
CA TRP A 18 15.33 -1.80 23.42
C TRP A 18 14.96 -3.24 23.80
N GLY A 19 14.54 -3.51 25.04
CA GLY A 19 14.04 -4.81 25.48
C GLY A 19 12.78 -5.26 24.71
N SER A 20 12.98 -5.95 23.59
CA SER A 20 11.91 -6.47 22.75
C SER A 20 11.42 -7.81 23.25
N ARG A 21 10.12 -7.93 23.55
CA ARG A 21 9.39 -9.21 23.48
C ARG A 21 8.06 -9.04 22.74
N PRO A 22 7.66 -10.04 21.94
CA PRO A 22 6.59 -9.90 20.95
C PRO A 22 5.22 -10.12 21.59
N GLY A 23 4.24 -9.29 21.25
CA GLY A 23 2.89 -9.45 21.78
C GLY A 23 1.83 -8.57 21.14
N ARG A 24 1.06 -9.18 20.23
CA ARG A 24 -0.34 -8.87 19.86
C ARG A 24 -0.64 -7.47 19.29
N ALA A 25 -0.69 -7.44 17.96
CA ALA A 25 -1.21 -6.35 17.14
C ALA A 25 -2.71 -6.10 17.39
N GLY A 26 -3.11 -4.83 17.32
CA GLY A 26 -4.49 -4.44 17.04
C GLY A 26 -5.13 -3.48 18.05
N ARG A 27 -4.87 -3.61 19.37
CA ARG A 27 -5.56 -2.78 20.38
C ARG A 27 -4.70 -1.64 20.97
N SER A 28 -3.37 -1.70 20.91
CA SER A 28 -2.52 -0.70 21.58
C SER A 28 -2.20 0.55 20.75
N ALA A 29 -2.33 0.53 19.42
CA ALA A 29 -2.02 1.68 18.57
C ALA A 29 -3.05 2.82 18.73
N ALA A 30 -4.34 2.50 18.78
CA ALA A 30 -5.42 3.48 18.97
C ALA A 30 -5.53 4.00 20.42
N ALA A 31 -5.10 3.21 21.41
CA ALA A 31 -4.98 3.64 22.81
C ALA A 31 -3.75 4.55 23.02
N ARG A 32 -2.60 4.20 22.43
CA ARG A 32 -1.39 5.06 22.42
C ARG A 32 -1.62 6.38 21.70
N ALA A 33 -2.37 6.40 20.58
CA ALA A 33 -2.71 7.63 19.88
C ALA A 33 -3.52 8.64 20.74
N ARG A 34 -4.30 8.16 21.72
CA ARG A 34 -5.06 9.02 22.65
C ARG A 34 -4.22 9.53 23.83
N GLN A 35 -3.24 8.74 24.30
CA GLN A 35 -2.30 9.16 25.36
C GLN A 35 -1.24 10.20 24.89
N LEU A 36 -1.12 10.48 23.60
CA LEU A 36 -0.04 11.29 23.01
C LEU A 36 -0.41 12.76 22.69
N ARG A 37 -1.53 13.28 23.23
CA ARG A 37 -1.98 14.68 23.05
C ARG A 37 -1.58 15.58 24.23
N THR A 38 -0.31 15.60 24.62
CA THR A 38 0.14 16.60 25.61
C THR A 38 0.21 18.00 24.95
N PRO A 39 -0.24 19.06 25.64
CA PRO A 39 -0.24 20.43 25.10
C PRO A 39 1.14 20.90 24.62
N LEU A 40 2.23 20.40 25.22
CA LEU A 40 3.61 20.67 24.80
C LEU A 40 3.94 20.17 23.39
N VAL A 41 3.39 19.02 22.98
CA VAL A 41 3.61 18.50 21.61
C VAL A 41 2.86 19.35 20.58
N ARG A 42 1.65 19.80 20.92
CA ARG A 42 0.89 20.73 20.08
C ARG A 42 1.56 22.09 19.96
N LEU A 43 2.08 22.62 21.08
CA LEU A 43 2.84 23.88 21.10
C LEU A 43 4.12 23.77 20.27
N ALA A 44 4.89 22.68 20.41
CA ALA A 44 6.10 22.44 19.62
C ALA A 44 5.80 22.35 18.12
N GLU A 45 4.71 21.69 17.72
CA GLU A 45 4.26 21.66 16.32
C GLU A 45 3.82 23.05 15.82
N LEU A 46 3.16 23.86 16.66
CA LEU A 46 2.71 25.22 16.32
C LEU A 46 3.88 26.17 16.05
N VAL A 47 5.01 25.98 16.73
CA VAL A 47 6.26 26.75 16.53
C VAL A 47 7.25 26.08 15.58
N GLY A 48 6.83 25.04 14.85
CA GLY A 48 7.65 24.40 13.81
C GLY A 48 8.74 23.44 14.29
N ILE A 49 8.80 23.12 15.59
CA ILE A 49 9.78 22.17 16.14
C ILE A 49 9.26 20.74 15.97
N GLN A 50 9.83 20.02 15.00
CA GLN A 50 9.53 18.60 14.79
C GLN A 50 10.13 17.72 15.90
N THR A 51 9.34 17.43 16.92
CA THR A 51 9.74 16.49 17.97
C THR A 51 9.83 15.05 17.42
N VAL A 52 10.67 14.21 18.03
CA VAL A 52 10.73 12.76 17.71
C VAL A 52 9.35 12.11 17.82
N ARG A 53 8.54 12.54 18.79
CA ARG A 53 7.16 12.08 19.00
C ARG A 53 6.21 12.55 17.89
N GLY A 54 6.34 13.79 17.42
CA GLY A 54 5.58 14.31 16.28
C GLY A 54 5.89 13.56 14.99
N ARG A 55 7.17 13.25 14.73
CA ARG A 55 7.58 12.42 13.58
C ARG A 55 7.02 11.00 13.65
N GLN A 56 7.06 10.35 14.81
CA GLN A 56 6.47 9.03 15.03
C GLN A 56 4.94 9.04 14.85
N ALA A 57 4.26 10.08 15.35
CA ALA A 57 2.81 10.23 15.18
C ALA A 57 2.43 10.45 13.71
N ALA A 58 3.16 11.31 12.99
CA ALA A 58 2.97 11.54 11.56
C ALA A 58 3.19 10.25 10.74
N GLN A 59 4.23 9.49 11.05
CA GLN A 59 4.50 8.20 10.42
C GLN A 59 3.39 7.18 10.71
N ALA A 60 2.93 7.08 11.96
CA ALA A 60 1.81 6.20 12.32
C ALA A 60 0.51 6.60 11.61
N ALA A 61 0.25 7.90 11.46
CA ALA A 61 -0.90 8.41 10.72
C ALA A 61 -0.81 8.08 9.21
N GLN A 62 0.38 8.16 8.61
CA GLN A 62 0.60 7.76 7.22
C GLN A 62 0.35 6.26 7.02
N PHE A 63 0.87 5.40 7.90
CA PHE A 63 0.60 3.96 7.86
C PHE A 63 -0.90 3.66 8.02
N ALA A 64 -1.57 4.31 8.97
CA ALA A 64 -3.00 4.15 9.17
C ALA A 64 -3.82 4.60 7.95
N ALA A 65 -3.40 5.68 7.30
CA ALA A 65 -4.05 6.19 6.08
C ALA A 65 -3.87 5.24 4.88
N GLY A 66 -2.69 4.62 4.74
CA GLY A 66 -2.43 3.57 3.75
C GLY A 66 -3.33 2.36 3.96
N ALA A 67 -3.31 1.79 5.18
CA ALA A 67 -4.13 0.64 5.55
C ALA A 67 -5.65 0.92 5.46
N GLU A 68 -6.09 2.16 5.70
CA GLU A 68 -7.48 2.54 5.42
C GLU A 68 -7.78 2.51 3.93
N GLY A 69 -6.91 3.10 3.09
CA GLY A 69 -7.03 3.05 1.64
C GLY A 69 -7.19 1.61 1.13
N GLU A 70 -6.29 0.72 1.51
CA GLU A 70 -6.33 -0.71 1.13
C GLU A 70 -7.66 -1.37 1.54
N ARG A 71 -8.14 -1.10 2.76
CA ARG A 71 -9.45 -1.58 3.22
C ARG A 71 -10.61 -1.01 2.40
N ARG A 72 -10.53 0.25 1.95
CA ARG A 72 -11.55 0.84 1.05
C ARG A 72 -11.53 0.16 -0.31
N THR A 73 -10.36 -0.02 -0.90
CA THR A 73 -10.20 -0.75 -2.17
C THR A 73 -10.74 -2.17 -2.03
N GLY A 74 -10.40 -2.89 -0.96
CA GLY A 74 -10.93 -4.23 -0.69
C GLY A 74 -12.46 -4.28 -0.67
N ARG A 75 -13.12 -3.28 -0.07
CA ARG A 75 -14.59 -3.15 -0.09
C ARG A 75 -15.14 -2.91 -1.51
N LEU A 76 -14.50 -2.04 -2.29
CA LEU A 76 -14.87 -1.82 -3.69
C LEU A 76 -14.75 -3.10 -4.51
N LEU A 77 -13.67 -3.87 -4.31
CA LEU A 77 -13.44 -5.13 -5.03
C LEU A 77 -14.37 -6.26 -4.58
N ALA A 78 -14.93 -6.21 -3.38
CA ALA A 78 -15.81 -7.26 -2.86
C ALA A 78 -17.04 -7.51 -3.76
N VAL A 79 -17.53 -6.48 -4.46
CA VAL A 79 -18.66 -6.59 -5.39
C VAL A 79 -18.37 -7.49 -6.60
N LEU A 80 -17.08 -7.77 -6.88
CA LEU A 80 -16.69 -8.63 -8.00
C LEU A 80 -16.82 -10.12 -7.66
N ARG A 81 -16.74 -10.50 -6.38
CA ARG A 81 -16.85 -11.90 -5.92
C ARG A 81 -18.15 -12.58 -6.37
N PRO A 82 -19.36 -12.02 -6.14
CA PRO A 82 -20.60 -12.65 -6.61
C PRO A 82 -20.70 -12.71 -8.14
N LEU A 83 -19.86 -11.96 -8.87
CA LEU A 83 -19.78 -12.01 -10.34
C LEU A 83 -18.78 -13.07 -10.84
N GLY A 84 -18.32 -13.97 -9.96
CA GLY A 84 -17.40 -15.07 -10.29
C GLY A 84 -15.93 -14.66 -10.36
N TRP A 85 -15.57 -13.46 -9.90
CA TRP A 85 -14.17 -13.06 -9.82
C TRP A 85 -13.51 -13.66 -8.59
N THR A 86 -12.25 -14.07 -8.74
CA THR A 86 -11.38 -14.32 -7.59
C THR A 86 -10.75 -13.02 -7.15
N VAL A 87 -10.88 -12.69 -5.86
CA VAL A 87 -10.30 -11.47 -5.25
C VAL A 87 -9.46 -11.92 -4.06
N LEU A 88 -8.15 -11.81 -4.22
CA LEU A 88 -7.14 -12.14 -3.22
C LEU A 88 -6.55 -10.83 -2.67
N HIS A 89 -6.23 -10.82 -1.38
CA HIS A 89 -5.75 -9.64 -0.66
C HIS A 89 -4.41 -9.96 -0.01
N ASP A 90 -3.57 -8.93 0.14
CA ASP A 90 -2.32 -8.93 0.91
C ASP A 90 -1.47 -10.17 0.62
N LEU A 91 -1.01 -10.30 -0.61
CA LEU A 91 -0.28 -11.47 -1.08
C LEU A 91 1.23 -11.28 -0.94
N ALA A 92 1.91 -12.21 -0.28
CA ALA A 92 3.37 -12.22 -0.24
C ALA A 92 3.95 -12.56 -1.61
N LEU A 93 4.99 -11.82 -2.02
CA LEU A 93 5.80 -12.23 -3.15
C LEU A 93 6.85 -13.28 -2.72
N PRO A 94 7.20 -14.25 -3.60
CA PRO A 94 8.15 -15.32 -3.25
C PRO A 94 9.55 -14.83 -2.90
N THR A 95 9.96 -13.68 -3.46
CA THR A 95 11.30 -13.12 -3.32
C THR A 95 11.22 -11.78 -2.59
N GLY A 96 11.26 -11.81 -1.26
CA GLY A 96 11.43 -10.61 -0.42
C GLY A 96 10.30 -10.34 0.56
N ARG A 97 10.31 -9.14 1.15
CA ARG A 97 9.29 -8.65 2.10
C ARG A 97 8.20 -7.80 1.44
N ALA A 98 8.15 -7.78 0.10
CA ALA A 98 7.14 -7.03 -0.65
C ALA A 98 5.84 -7.84 -0.74
N ASN A 99 4.73 -7.12 -0.73
CA ASN A 99 3.39 -7.67 -0.88
C ASN A 99 2.68 -7.02 -2.06
N VAL A 100 1.63 -7.69 -2.54
CA VAL A 100 0.67 -7.13 -3.49
C VAL A 100 -0.63 -6.91 -2.74
N ASP A 101 -1.11 -5.66 -2.68
CA ASP A 101 -2.30 -5.30 -1.91
C ASP A 101 -3.50 -6.15 -2.30
N HIS A 102 -3.77 -6.27 -3.61
CA HIS A 102 -4.84 -7.13 -4.12
C HIS A 102 -4.45 -7.74 -5.47
N LEU A 103 -4.85 -8.99 -5.68
CA LEU A 103 -4.85 -9.63 -7.00
C LEU A 103 -6.28 -10.02 -7.34
N VAL A 104 -6.78 -9.51 -8.47
CA VAL A 104 -8.09 -9.87 -8.98
C VAL A 104 -7.97 -10.67 -10.27
N VAL A 105 -8.73 -11.76 -10.34
CA VAL A 105 -8.78 -12.63 -11.51
C VAL A 105 -10.23 -12.71 -11.98
N SER A 106 -10.47 -12.28 -13.21
CA SER A 106 -11.79 -12.37 -13.83
C SER A 106 -12.20 -13.82 -14.12
N PRO A 107 -13.50 -14.11 -14.31
CA PRO A 107 -13.98 -15.46 -14.65
C PRO A 107 -13.34 -16.07 -15.90
N ARG A 108 -12.81 -15.23 -16.80
CA ARG A 108 -12.13 -15.66 -18.03
C ARG A 108 -10.64 -15.97 -17.82
N GLY A 109 -10.08 -15.66 -16.66
CA GLY A 109 -8.65 -15.81 -16.39
C GLY A 109 -7.80 -14.61 -16.85
N VAL A 110 -8.35 -13.40 -16.82
CA VAL A 110 -7.53 -12.16 -16.89
C VAL A 110 -7.12 -11.77 -15.48
N ALA A 111 -5.82 -11.65 -15.22
CA ALA A 111 -5.26 -11.30 -13.91
C ALA A 111 -4.81 -9.83 -13.87
N ILE A 112 -5.19 -9.13 -12.79
CA ILE A 112 -4.86 -7.73 -12.55
C ILE A 112 -4.34 -7.59 -11.12
N ALA A 113 -3.09 -7.14 -10.96
CA ALA A 113 -2.54 -6.71 -9.68
C ALA A 113 -3.02 -5.28 -9.41
N VAL A 114 -3.66 -5.08 -8.26
CA VAL A 114 -4.27 -3.82 -7.85
C VAL A 114 -3.54 -3.30 -6.62
N ASP A 115 -2.86 -2.17 -6.77
CA ASP A 115 -2.19 -1.43 -5.69
C ASP A 115 -3.06 -0.25 -5.28
N THR A 116 -3.03 0.09 -3.98
CA THR A 116 -3.79 1.22 -3.44
C THR A 116 -2.88 2.36 -3.05
N LYS A 117 -3.10 3.54 -3.61
CA LYS A 117 -2.45 4.79 -3.17
C LYS A 117 -3.48 5.76 -2.63
N ARG A 118 -3.15 6.41 -1.51
CA ARG A 118 -3.93 7.50 -0.94
C ARG A 118 -3.10 8.76 -0.91
N TRP A 119 -3.41 9.71 -1.79
CA TRP A 119 -2.72 11.00 -1.88
C TRP A 119 -3.67 12.16 -1.55
N ASP A 120 -3.10 13.34 -1.32
CA ASP A 120 -3.85 14.54 -0.95
C ASP A 120 -4.83 14.93 -2.07
N ALA A 121 -6.10 15.11 -1.70
CA ALA A 121 -7.20 15.44 -2.61
C ALA A 121 -7.09 16.85 -3.22
N ARG A 122 -6.30 17.75 -2.60
CA ARG A 122 -6.11 19.11 -3.09
C ARG A 122 -5.20 19.18 -4.30
N CYS A 123 -4.39 18.16 -4.53
CA CYS A 123 -3.41 18.12 -5.62
C CYS A 123 -3.77 17.02 -6.62
N ARG A 124 -3.77 17.39 -7.90
CA ARG A 124 -4.06 16.48 -9.02
C ARG A 124 -2.84 15.63 -9.37
N VAL A 125 -3.07 14.39 -9.75
CA VAL A 125 -2.08 13.51 -10.38
C VAL A 125 -2.10 13.73 -11.88
N ARG A 126 -0.94 14.05 -12.47
CA ARG A 126 -0.78 14.34 -13.91
C ARG A 126 0.54 13.80 -14.43
N ILE A 127 0.62 13.54 -15.73
CA ILE A 127 1.89 13.21 -16.40
C ILE A 127 2.35 14.44 -17.17
N VAL A 128 3.55 14.94 -16.87
CA VAL A 128 4.13 16.11 -17.54
C VAL A 128 5.55 15.78 -17.97
N ARG A 129 5.82 15.86 -19.28
CA ARG A 129 7.14 15.58 -19.87
C ARG A 129 7.73 14.24 -19.40
N GLY A 130 6.92 13.19 -19.42
CA GLY A 130 7.34 11.83 -19.02
C GLY A 130 7.49 11.61 -17.50
N ARG A 131 7.08 12.55 -16.66
CA ARG A 131 7.16 12.45 -15.19
C ARG A 131 5.78 12.43 -14.56
N LEU A 132 5.61 11.63 -13.51
CA LEU A 132 4.37 11.59 -12.74
C LEU A 132 4.43 12.67 -11.66
N LEU A 133 3.52 13.64 -11.72
CA LEU A 133 3.44 14.73 -10.76
C LEU A 133 2.18 14.62 -9.89
N HIS A 134 2.29 15.04 -8.63
CA HIS A 134 1.19 15.29 -7.72
C HIS A 134 1.21 16.77 -7.33
N GLY A 135 0.38 17.59 -7.98
CA GLY A 135 0.57 19.03 -8.00
C GLY A 135 1.86 19.40 -8.74
N ASP A 136 2.79 20.05 -8.04
CA ASP A 136 4.13 20.39 -8.55
C ASP A 136 5.22 19.43 -8.06
N LEU A 137 4.87 18.47 -7.21
CA LEU A 137 5.81 17.48 -6.69
C LEU A 137 6.01 16.34 -7.69
N ASP A 138 7.27 16.05 -8.03
CA ASP A 138 7.64 14.85 -8.78
C ASP A 138 7.53 13.61 -7.88
N VAL A 139 6.68 12.67 -8.29
CA VAL A 139 6.39 11.42 -7.59
C VAL A 139 6.67 10.20 -8.48
N THR A 140 7.45 10.37 -9.54
CA THR A 140 7.82 9.31 -10.50
C THR A 140 8.30 8.04 -9.81
N ASP A 141 9.18 8.19 -8.81
CA ASP A 141 9.76 7.03 -8.11
C ASP A 141 8.77 6.31 -7.19
N ARG A 142 7.64 6.93 -6.84
CA ARG A 142 6.64 6.31 -5.96
C ARG A 142 5.96 5.09 -6.57
N LEU A 143 6.00 4.95 -7.91
CA LEU A 143 5.40 3.81 -8.60
C LEU A 143 6.43 2.82 -9.18
N ARG A 144 7.73 3.10 -9.07
CA ARG A 144 8.79 2.32 -9.71
C ARG A 144 8.80 0.84 -9.28
N GLY A 145 8.47 0.56 -8.02
CA GLY A 145 8.43 -0.80 -7.46
C GLY A 145 7.32 -1.69 -8.03
N LEU A 146 6.17 -1.13 -8.39
CA LEU A 146 4.98 -1.89 -8.76
C LEU A 146 5.18 -2.74 -10.02
N ARG A 147 6.01 -2.27 -10.96
CA ARG A 147 6.35 -3.06 -12.15
C ARG A 147 7.04 -4.36 -11.78
N HIS A 148 8.01 -4.29 -10.88
CA HIS A 148 8.78 -5.46 -10.47
C HIS A 148 7.89 -6.46 -9.72
N GLU A 149 7.02 -5.95 -8.85
CA GLU A 149 6.02 -6.74 -8.13
C GLU A 149 5.06 -7.44 -9.10
N THR A 150 4.47 -6.69 -10.03
CA THR A 150 3.56 -7.21 -11.05
C THR A 150 4.25 -8.27 -11.93
N ALA A 151 5.49 -8.00 -12.36
CA ALA A 151 6.29 -8.95 -13.15
C ALA A 151 6.58 -10.24 -12.37
N THR A 152 6.81 -10.14 -11.07
CA THR A 152 7.01 -11.30 -10.20
C THR A 152 5.74 -12.14 -10.10
N VAL A 153 4.57 -11.53 -9.90
CA VAL A 153 3.28 -12.25 -9.93
C VAL A 153 3.07 -12.91 -11.29
N SER A 154 3.35 -12.20 -12.38
CA SER A 154 3.22 -12.73 -13.74
C SER A 154 4.09 -13.98 -13.95
N ARG A 155 5.33 -13.96 -13.47
CA ARG A 155 6.24 -15.12 -13.52
C ARG A 155 5.72 -16.30 -12.71
N VAL A 156 5.21 -16.06 -11.50
CA VAL A 156 4.65 -17.11 -10.64
C VAL A 156 3.43 -17.78 -11.28
N LEU A 157 2.55 -17.00 -11.91
CA LEU A 157 1.33 -17.52 -12.52
C LEU A 157 1.55 -18.09 -13.92
N GLY A 158 2.66 -17.75 -14.58
CA GLY A 158 2.95 -18.12 -15.97
C GLY A 158 2.04 -17.44 -16.99
N VAL A 159 1.45 -16.29 -16.64
CA VAL A 159 0.53 -15.52 -17.50
C VAL A 159 0.78 -14.02 -17.34
N PRO A 160 0.42 -13.19 -18.34
CA PRO A 160 0.47 -11.74 -18.20
C PRO A 160 -0.42 -11.24 -17.05
N VAL A 161 0.11 -10.33 -16.23
CA VAL A 161 -0.62 -9.64 -15.17
C VAL A 161 -0.61 -8.15 -15.45
N ILE A 162 -1.78 -7.53 -15.40
CA ILE A 162 -1.96 -6.10 -15.64
C ILE A 162 -1.78 -5.34 -14.32
N SER A 163 -1.07 -4.21 -14.33
CA SER A 163 -0.89 -3.37 -13.16
C SER A 163 -1.91 -2.23 -13.13
N LEU A 164 -2.65 -2.12 -12.02
CA LEU A 164 -3.65 -1.09 -11.78
C LEU A 164 -3.39 -0.43 -10.42
N VAL A 165 -3.29 0.88 -10.39
CA VAL A 165 -3.27 1.69 -9.18
C VAL A 165 -4.63 2.33 -8.97
N VAL A 166 -5.20 2.08 -7.80
CA VAL A 166 -6.43 2.71 -7.32
C VAL A 166 -6.06 3.90 -6.45
N MET A 167 -6.33 5.09 -6.97
CA MET A 167 -6.03 6.37 -6.31
C MET A 167 -7.21 6.83 -5.46
N HIS A 168 -6.98 6.93 -4.15
CA HIS A 168 -7.89 7.54 -3.20
C HIS A 168 -7.47 8.98 -2.91
N GLY A 169 -8.45 9.89 -2.89
CA GLY A 169 -8.25 11.29 -2.53
C GLY A 169 -7.87 12.16 -3.72
N ALA A 170 -6.66 11.98 -4.27
CA ALA A 170 -6.15 12.81 -5.35
C ALA A 170 -6.94 12.63 -6.66
N PRO A 171 -7.41 13.71 -7.29
CA PRO A 171 -7.98 13.65 -8.63
C PRO A 171 -6.94 13.14 -9.63
N VAL A 172 -7.34 12.25 -10.53
CA VAL A 172 -6.51 11.78 -11.64
C VAL A 172 -6.85 12.60 -12.88
N ASP A 173 -5.84 13.19 -13.51
CA ASP A 173 -6.03 13.97 -14.75
C ASP A 173 -6.63 13.10 -15.87
N GLY A 174 -7.62 13.63 -16.58
CA GLY A 174 -8.39 12.88 -17.59
C GLY A 174 -9.20 11.68 -17.09
N GLY A 175 -9.26 11.44 -15.77
CA GLY A 175 -9.99 10.31 -15.16
C GLY A 175 -9.28 8.95 -15.24
N GLU A 176 -8.24 8.83 -16.06
CA GLU A 176 -7.38 7.65 -16.16
C GLU A 176 -6.02 8.07 -16.73
N LEU A 177 -4.94 7.57 -16.14
CA LEU A 177 -3.58 7.75 -16.65
C LEU A 177 -2.94 6.39 -16.90
N ILE A 178 -2.04 6.34 -17.87
CA ILE A 178 -1.12 5.22 -18.05
C ILE A 178 0.29 5.77 -17.89
N PHE A 179 0.95 5.40 -16.80
CA PHE A 179 2.32 5.80 -16.51
C PHE A 179 3.18 4.56 -16.46
N ASP A 180 4.17 4.46 -17.35
CA ASP A 180 5.11 3.36 -17.37
C ASP A 180 4.37 1.99 -17.29
N GLY A 181 3.42 1.76 -18.21
CA GLY A 181 2.63 0.51 -18.29
C GLY A 181 1.68 0.24 -17.10
N ILE A 182 1.67 1.10 -16.08
CA ILE A 182 0.78 1.03 -14.92
C ILE A 182 -0.41 1.93 -15.20
N ARG A 183 -1.61 1.37 -15.09
CA ARG A 183 -2.85 2.13 -15.21
C ARG A 183 -3.19 2.75 -13.86
N ILE A 184 -3.50 4.03 -13.81
CA ILE A 184 -3.83 4.77 -12.58
C ILE A 184 -5.25 5.32 -12.74
N VAL A 185 -6.13 4.98 -11.80
CA VAL A 185 -7.54 5.37 -11.85
C VAL A 185 -8.04 5.86 -10.49
N PRO A 186 -9.03 6.77 -10.45
CA PRO A 186 -9.74 7.10 -9.22
C PRO A 186 -10.45 5.88 -8.62
N ALA A 187 -10.64 5.89 -7.31
CA ALA A 187 -11.26 4.79 -6.58
C ALA A 187 -12.67 4.40 -7.05
N ASP A 188 -13.51 5.38 -7.36
CA ASP A 188 -14.88 5.15 -7.87
C ASP A 188 -14.91 4.45 -9.23
N SER A 189 -13.85 4.60 -10.01
CA SER A 189 -13.73 4.09 -11.38
C SER A 189 -13.07 2.70 -11.44
N ALA A 190 -12.54 2.20 -10.31
CA ALA A 190 -11.78 0.96 -10.25
C ALA A 190 -12.56 -0.26 -10.78
N VAL A 191 -13.79 -0.47 -10.30
CA VAL A 191 -14.62 -1.63 -10.70
C VAL A 191 -15.04 -1.56 -12.18
N PRO A 192 -15.56 -0.43 -12.71
CA PRO A 192 -15.81 -0.28 -14.14
C PRO A 192 -14.58 -0.57 -15.01
N VAL A 193 -13.41 -0.06 -14.62
CA VAL A 193 -12.15 -0.24 -15.35
C VAL A 193 -11.71 -1.70 -15.32
N LEU A 194 -11.75 -2.38 -14.18
CA LEU A 194 -11.44 -3.81 -14.07
C LEU A 194 -12.33 -4.65 -14.99
N ARG A 195 -13.64 -4.41 -14.99
CA ARG A 195 -14.58 -5.11 -15.88
C ARG A 195 -14.28 -4.84 -17.34
N SER A 196 -13.90 -3.61 -17.67
CA SER A 196 -13.47 -3.23 -19.02
C SER A 196 -12.20 -3.95 -19.45
N ILE A 197 -11.18 -4.01 -18.59
CA ILE A 197 -9.94 -4.77 -18.82
C ILE A 197 -10.26 -6.25 -19.08
N ALA A 198 -11.08 -6.87 -18.24
CA ALA A 198 -11.44 -8.28 -18.41
C ALA A 198 -12.16 -8.60 -19.73
N ARG A 199 -12.84 -7.63 -20.34
CA ARG A 199 -13.47 -7.78 -21.67
C ARG A 199 -12.47 -7.64 -22.82
N ARG A 200 -11.49 -6.74 -22.68
CA ARG A 200 -10.56 -6.39 -23.78
C ARG A 200 -9.33 -7.31 -23.85
N HIS A 201 -9.01 -8.01 -22.77
CA HIS A 201 -7.79 -8.83 -22.70
C HIS A 201 -8.09 -10.33 -22.81
N ARG A 202 -7.11 -11.07 -23.37
CA ARG A 202 -7.17 -12.53 -23.49
C ARG A 202 -7.19 -13.17 -22.09
N GLY A 203 -8.12 -14.08 -21.88
CA GLY A 203 -8.21 -14.89 -20.67
C GLY A 203 -7.33 -16.14 -20.75
N HIS A 204 -6.83 -16.61 -19.61
CA HIS A 204 -5.88 -17.73 -19.51
C HIS A 204 -6.45 -18.94 -18.74
N GLY A 205 -7.78 -19.13 -18.79
CA GLY A 205 -8.46 -20.27 -18.18
C GLY A 205 -9.25 -19.91 -16.92
N ARG A 206 -10.35 -20.64 -16.70
CA ARG A 206 -11.26 -20.42 -15.56
C ARG A 206 -10.64 -20.81 -14.22
N ASP A 207 -9.63 -21.67 -14.24
CA ASP A 207 -8.91 -22.19 -13.08
C ASP A 207 -7.82 -21.23 -12.55
N LEU A 208 -7.49 -20.17 -13.30
CA LEU A 208 -6.39 -19.26 -12.95
C LEU A 208 -6.56 -18.64 -11.56
N GLY A 209 -7.78 -18.29 -11.16
CA GLY A 209 -8.05 -17.75 -9.83
C GLY A 209 -7.66 -18.72 -8.71
N SER A 210 -8.05 -20.00 -8.85
CA SER A 210 -7.70 -21.06 -7.91
C SER A 210 -6.21 -21.39 -7.93
N ARG A 211 -5.55 -21.34 -9.10
CA ARG A 211 -4.09 -21.47 -9.21
C ARG A 211 -3.37 -20.34 -8.48
N ALA A 212 -3.82 -19.11 -8.66
CA ALA A 212 -3.25 -17.95 -7.98
C ALA A 212 -3.37 -18.08 -6.45
N ALA A 213 -4.53 -18.51 -5.95
CA ALA A 213 -4.76 -18.72 -4.52
C ALA A 213 -3.86 -19.80 -3.91
N ARG A 214 -3.44 -20.80 -4.69
CA ARG A 214 -2.48 -21.84 -4.24
C ARG A 214 -1.03 -21.38 -4.33
N ALA A 215 -0.70 -20.62 -5.37
CA ALA A 215 0.67 -20.21 -5.66
C ALA A 215 1.15 -19.02 -4.80
N LEU A 216 0.24 -18.13 -4.40
CA LEU A 216 0.56 -16.92 -3.65
C LEU A 216 -0.05 -17.01 -2.25
N LYS A 217 0.82 -17.04 -1.23
CA LYS A 217 0.41 -17.09 0.17
C LYS A 217 -0.01 -15.69 0.66
N PRO A 218 -0.98 -15.58 1.58
CA PRO A 218 -1.21 -14.35 2.31
C PRO A 218 0.04 -13.90 3.06
N TYR A 219 0.32 -12.61 3.06
CA TYR A 219 1.43 -12.01 3.80
C TYR A 219 1.26 -12.22 5.30
N GLY A 220 2.37 -12.52 5.99
CA GLY A 220 2.37 -12.83 7.43
C GLY A 220 1.97 -14.26 7.82
N ARG A 221 1.66 -15.14 6.85
CA ARG A 221 1.51 -16.59 7.07
C ARG A 221 2.62 -17.35 6.31
N ASN A 222 3.72 -17.62 7.01
CA ASN A 222 4.74 -18.57 6.53
C ASN A 222 4.34 -19.99 6.89
#